data_AF-A0A495PZD3-F1
#
_entry.id   AF-A0A495PZD3-F1
#
_cell.length_a   1.000
_cell.length_b   1.000
_cell.length_c   1.000
_cell.angle_alpha   90.00
_cell.angle_beta   90.00
_cell.angle_gamma   90.00
#
_symmetry.space_group_name_H-M   'P 1'
#
loop_
_entity.id
_entity.type
_entity.pdbx_description
1 polymer ?
#
loop_
_entity_poly.entity_id
_entity_poly.type
_entity_poly.pdbx_seq_one_letter_code
_entity_poly.pdbx_strand_id
1 'polypeptide(L)'
;MTEQELAEILKYSSPNTLYVVAWNNLLTQLFCPFKVIVKHHIGELKIGQKVWVDNVKVTSSLTTVFIVKGRAYYFYHFEILDPE
;
A
#
# COMPACT_ATOMS: atom_id res chain seq x y z
N MET A 1 -3.27 -2.00 -21.53
CA MET A 1 -3.80 -0.74 -21.01
C MET A 1 -2.99 0.38 -21.63
N THR A 2 -3.65 1.36 -22.23
CA THR A 2 -3.03 2.56 -22.81
C THR A 2 -2.70 3.58 -21.71
N GLU A 3 -1.85 4.57 -22.02
CA GLU A 3 -1.56 5.66 -21.08
C GLU A 3 -2.80 6.47 -20.71
N GLN A 4 -3.74 6.64 -21.65
CA GLN A 4 -5.00 7.34 -21.44
C GLN A 4 -5.90 6.58 -20.46
N GLU A 5 -6.05 5.26 -20.65
CA GLU A 5 -6.81 4.40 -19.73
C GLU A 5 -6.24 4.41 -18.32
N LEU A 6 -4.90 4.37 -18.21
CA LEU A 6 -4.23 4.46 -16.91
C LEU A 6 -4.49 5.82 -16.25
N ALA A 7 -4.40 6.92 -17.00
CA ALA A 7 -4.64 8.26 -16.47
C ALA A 7 -6.08 8.42 -15.93
N GLU A 8 -7.08 7.89 -16.63
CA GLU A 8 -8.48 7.91 -16.16
C GLU A 8 -8.66 7.18 -14.83
N ILE A 9 -8.03 6.00 -14.66
CA ILE A 9 -8.09 5.24 -13.40
C ILE A 9 -7.38 6.01 -12.28
N LEU A 10 -6.22 6.59 -12.57
CA LEU A 10 -5.41 7.30 -11.58
C LEU A 10 -6.07 8.58 -11.06
N LYS A 11 -7.04 9.18 -11.78
CA LYS A 11 -7.84 10.32 -11.28
C LYS A 11 -8.57 10.02 -9.97
N TYR A 12 -8.93 8.76 -9.75
CA TYR A 12 -9.62 8.31 -8.55
C TYR A 12 -8.66 7.68 -7.52
N SER A 13 -7.38 7.62 -7.84
CA SER A 13 -6.35 7.13 -6.93
C SER A 13 -5.78 8.27 -6.08
N SER A 14 -5.51 7.99 -4.81
CA SER A 14 -4.87 8.92 -3.90
C SER A 14 -3.55 8.31 -3.42
N PRO A 15 -2.45 9.06 -3.43
CA PRO A 15 -1.19 8.57 -2.86
C PRO A 15 -1.16 8.59 -1.33
N ASN A 16 -2.16 9.22 -0.71
CA ASN A 16 -2.18 9.50 0.73
C ASN A 16 -3.28 8.73 1.47
N THR A 17 -4.13 8.01 0.75
CA THR A 17 -5.23 7.24 1.33
C THR A 17 -5.39 5.89 0.67
N LEU A 18 -5.74 4.88 1.45
CA LEU A 18 -6.01 3.52 0.99
C LEU A 18 -7.31 3.02 1.60
N TYR A 19 -8.23 2.54 0.76
CA TYR A 19 -9.43 1.86 1.22
C TYR A 19 -9.16 0.36 1.32
N VAL A 20 -9.46 -0.22 2.48
CA VAL A 20 -9.30 -1.66 2.75
C VAL A 20 -10.60 -2.25 3.28
N VAL A 21 -10.86 -3.50 2.98
CA VAL A 21 -11.92 -4.27 3.64
C VAL A 21 -11.29 -4.90 4.88
N ALA A 22 -11.72 -4.45 6.06
CA ALA A 22 -11.24 -4.97 7.32
C ALA A 22 -11.84 -6.36 7.63
N TRP A 23 -11.33 -7.03 8.67
CA TRP A 23 -11.76 -8.36 9.08
C TRP A 23 -13.25 -8.46 9.44
N ASN A 24 -13.87 -7.33 9.81
CA ASN A 24 -15.29 -7.20 10.11
C ASN A 24 -16.16 -6.88 8.87
N ASN A 25 -15.60 -7.00 7.65
CA ASN A 25 -16.23 -6.65 6.38
C ASN A 25 -16.61 -5.16 6.23
N LEU A 26 -16.08 -4.27 7.06
CA LEU A 26 -16.27 -2.83 6.90
C LEU A 26 -15.18 -2.23 5.99
N LEU A 27 -15.62 -1.33 5.11
CA LEU A 27 -14.71 -0.51 4.34
C LEU A 27 -14.05 0.53 5.26
N THR A 28 -12.75 0.41 5.44
CA THR A 28 -11.95 1.28 6.29
C THR A 28 -11.02 2.12 5.42
N GLN A 29 -10.97 3.42 5.71
CA GLN A 29 -10.05 4.35 5.06
C GLN A 29 -8.80 4.51 5.93
N LEU A 30 -7.65 4.12 5.39
CA LEU A 30 -6.34 4.32 5.99
C LEU A 30 -5.71 5.60 5.44
N PHE A 31 -5.20 6.44 6.34
CA PHE A 31 -4.43 7.62 5.98
C PHE A 31 -2.94 7.30 6.06
N CYS A 32 -2.17 7.78 5.09
CA CYS A 32 -0.72 7.72 5.15
C CYS A 32 -0.18 8.83 6.07
N PRO A 33 0.86 8.57 6.87
CA PRO A 33 1.53 7.28 6.98
C PRO A 33 0.77 6.28 7.88
N PHE A 34 0.80 4.99 7.53
CA PHE A 34 0.26 3.90 8.37
C PHE A 34 1.31 2.81 8.60
N LYS A 35 1.14 2.00 9.67
CA LYS A 35 2.09 0.95 10.03
C LYS A 35 1.74 -0.39 9.38
N VAL A 36 2.77 -1.11 8.98
CA VAL A 36 2.67 -2.48 8.49
C VAL A 36 3.75 -3.36 9.08
N ILE A 37 3.54 -4.67 9.10
CA ILE A 37 4.54 -5.68 9.44
C ILE A 37 4.97 -6.45 8.20
N VAL A 38 6.28 -6.68 8.07
CA VAL A 38 6.89 -7.39 6.93
C VAL A 38 6.71 -8.90 7.11
N LYS A 39 6.10 -9.59 6.13
CA LYS A 39 5.78 -11.03 6.21
C LYS A 39 6.95 -11.97 5.89
N HIS A 40 7.96 -11.50 5.17
CA HIS A 40 9.19 -12.25 4.84
C HIS A 40 10.30 -11.27 4.43
N HIS A 41 11.56 -11.72 4.44
CA HIS A 41 12.68 -10.88 4.04
C HIS A 41 12.53 -10.38 2.59
N ILE A 42 12.61 -9.06 2.37
CA ILE A 42 12.48 -8.41 1.07
C ILE A 42 13.38 -7.17 0.95
N GLY A 43 14.33 -7.19 0.02
CA GLY A 43 15.33 -6.14 -0.11
C GLY A 43 16.09 -5.93 1.20
N GLU A 44 15.99 -4.72 1.76
CA GLU A 44 16.61 -4.35 3.04
C GLU A 44 15.72 -4.59 4.27
N LEU A 45 14.46 -5.01 4.06
CA LEU A 45 13.49 -5.19 5.14
C LEU A 45 13.51 -6.64 5.65
N LYS A 46 13.46 -6.80 6.96
CA LYS A 46 13.48 -8.10 7.63
C LYS A 46 12.08 -8.58 8.01
N ILE A 47 11.85 -9.90 8.01
CA ILE A 47 10.61 -10.48 8.51
C ILE A 47 10.30 -9.98 9.94
N GLY A 48 9.03 -9.68 10.20
CA GLY A 48 8.56 -9.17 11.49
C GLY A 48 8.88 -7.69 11.74
N GLN A 49 9.64 -7.04 10.87
CA GLN A 49 9.94 -5.61 11.01
C GLN A 49 8.67 -4.78 10.83
N LYS A 50 8.40 -3.89 11.79
CA LYS A 50 7.35 -2.87 11.67
C LYS A 50 7.93 -1.66 10.93
N VAL A 51 7.28 -1.24 9.85
CA VAL A 51 7.67 -0.08 9.05
C VAL A 51 6.47 0.82 8.80
N TRP A 52 6.75 2.09 8.54
CA TRP A 52 5.76 3.06 8.08
C TRP A 52 5.67 3.03 6.56
N VAL A 53 4.46 3.02 6.04
CA VAL A 53 4.16 3.26 4.63
C VAL A 53 3.93 4.75 4.48
N ASP A 54 4.85 5.44 3.81
CA ASP A 54 4.83 6.89 3.64
C ASP A 54 3.75 7.32 2.63
N ASN A 55 3.59 6.53 1.56
CA ASN A 55 2.60 6.74 0.51
C ASN A 55 2.21 5.40 -0.14
N VAL A 56 1.10 5.41 -0.87
CA VAL A 56 0.64 4.30 -1.69
C VAL A 56 0.71 4.72 -3.17
N LYS A 57 1.08 3.80 -4.06
CA LYS A 57 1.03 4.01 -5.52
C LYS A 57 0.46 2.79 -6.21
N VAL A 58 0.26 2.89 -7.52
CA VAL A 58 -0.26 1.81 -8.35
C VAL A 58 0.67 1.62 -9.55
N THR A 59 0.96 0.37 -9.92
CA THR A 59 1.74 0.06 -11.12
C THR A 59 0.91 0.22 -12.39
N SER A 60 1.56 0.18 -13.56
CA SER A 60 0.86 0.10 -14.86
C SER A 60 0.04 -1.19 -15.03
N SER A 61 0.19 -2.18 -14.15
CA SER A 61 -0.64 -3.38 -14.07
C SER A 61 -1.74 -3.29 -13.00
N LEU A 62 -2.05 -2.08 -12.53
CA LEU A 62 -3.03 -1.80 -11.48
C LEU A 62 -2.76 -2.51 -10.15
N THR A 63 -1.49 -2.79 -9.85
CA THR A 63 -1.08 -3.43 -8.60
C THR A 63 -0.66 -2.37 -7.57
N THR A 64 -1.23 -2.41 -6.38
CA THR A 64 -0.85 -1.51 -5.28
C THR A 64 0.57 -1.74 -4.80
N VAL A 65 1.32 -0.66 -4.61
CA VAL A 65 2.66 -0.67 -4.02
C VAL A 65 2.74 0.29 -2.85
N PHE A 66 3.44 -0.10 -1.81
CA PHE A 66 3.74 0.70 -0.64
C PHE A 66 5.10 1.37 -0.80
N ILE A 67 5.14 2.67 -0.53
CA ILE A 67 6.36 3.45 -0.50
C ILE A 67 6.85 3.46 0.95
N VAL A 68 8.01 2.84 1.19
CA VAL A 68 8.66 2.76 2.49
C VAL A 68 10.05 3.36 2.36
N LYS A 69 10.32 4.48 3.04
CA LYS A 69 11.60 5.21 2.96
C LYS A 69 11.99 5.53 1.51
N GLY A 70 11.03 5.96 0.71
CA GLY A 70 11.22 6.31 -0.71
C GLY A 70 11.38 5.12 -1.67
N ARG A 71 11.31 3.87 -1.20
CA ARG A 71 11.38 2.67 -2.05
C ARG A 71 10.00 2.02 -2.18
N ALA A 72 9.68 1.55 -3.39
CA ALA A 72 8.43 0.88 -3.68
C ALA A 72 8.53 -0.63 -3.43
N TYR A 73 7.54 -1.17 -2.74
CA TYR A 73 7.39 -2.59 -2.46
C TYR A 73 5.95 -3.03 -2.75
N TYR A 74 5.75 -4.22 -3.29
CA TYR A 74 4.39 -4.72 -3.48
C TYR A 74 3.66 -4.92 -2.15
N PHE A 75 2.38 -4.52 -2.10
CA PHE A 75 1.59 -4.55 -0.87
C PHE A 75 1.53 -5.94 -0.21
N TYR A 76 1.54 -7.00 -1.03
CA TYR A 76 1.41 -8.38 -0.57
C TYR A 76 2.61 -8.90 0.23
N HIS A 77 3.71 -8.16 0.32
CA HIS A 77 4.83 -8.48 1.23
C HIS A 77 4.55 -8.10 2.69
N PHE A 78 3.47 -7.36 2.93
CA PHE A 78 3.15 -6.81 4.23
C PHE A 78 1.80 -7.29 4.75
N GLU A 79 1.59 -7.07 6.04
CA GLU A 79 0.31 -7.13 6.72
C GLU A 79 0.07 -5.78 7.39
N ILE A 80 -1.13 -5.23 7.21
CA ILE A 80 -1.51 -3.93 7.77
C ILE A 80 -1.80 -4.15 9.25
N LEU A 81 -1.17 -3.34 10.10
CA LEU A 81 -1.51 -3.32 11.51
C LEU A 81 -2.75 -2.45 11.66
N ASP A 82 -3.86 -3.04 12.09
CA ASP A 82 -5.13 -2.35 12.31
C ASP A 82 -4.87 -1.10 13.17
N PRO A 83 -5.31 0.11 12.76
CA PRO A 83 -5.29 1.25 13.66
C PRO A 83 -6.27 0.96 14.80
N GLU A 84 -5.77 0.96 16.05
CA GLU A 84 -6.62 0.98 17.24
C GLU A 84 -7.60 2.17 17.22
#